data_AF-A0A1C5VGQ1-F1
#
_entry.id   AF-A0A1C5VGQ1-F1
#
_cell.length_a   1.000
_cell.length_b   1.000
_cell.length_c   1.000
_cell.angle_alpha   90.00
_cell.angle_beta   90.00
_cell.angle_gamma   90.00
#
_symmetry.space_group_name_H-M   'P 1'
#
loop_
_entity.id
_entity.type
_entity.pdbx_description
1 polymer ?
#
loop_
_entity_poly.entity_id
_entity_poly.type
_entity_poly.pdbx_seq_one_letter_code
_entity_poly.pdbx_strand_id
1 'polypeptide(L)'
;MSGSIEVVIGPNGYGKTTYLENKRRELIKIGIDSREILFLPSEIKLLDEVKDSVDTSQTMEYLMSEMLETPAYILKREELFDELDKAISANVASLNRILDEVLALNGSARAGDFIAPNAKKRSIKYPVVINQKDIKEKMGSGQRMQLLLKFAANSKKDHIFLDEPEKYSHPSLLNGTAKAINDLVASGKSVYIATHSPKLVSMLDINFKDIRIINDNSHAPKEIDFDGAVVEAGKLVPVGSLPANCKRYYVSGDSFRECLEKRHARPFVESLFSKHVYLCEGANDEIFIIEALRQLGGYYDDYSVVKTWGKPNIPVFIALYKGLNVDFSVVFDVDDEQKSPHNKVNLAIRKLVSGHTVVEFDPNLETEIGYKITGANKGDSLALLDHLEGTGIDVKFDPR
;
A
#
# COMPACT_ATOMS: atom_id res chain seq x y z
N MET A 1 0.83 -23.12 -9.64
CA MET A 1 0.34 -21.82 -10.14
C MET A 1 1.40 -20.78 -9.77
N SER A 2 1.68 -19.79 -10.63
CA SER A 2 2.47 -18.63 -10.17
C SER A 2 1.64 -17.86 -9.15
N GLY A 3 2.23 -17.55 -7.99
CA GLY A 3 1.55 -16.70 -7.02
C GLY A 3 1.34 -15.30 -7.58
N SER A 4 0.48 -14.54 -6.91
CA SER A 4 0.19 -13.15 -7.24
C SER A 4 0.24 -12.29 -6.00
N ILE A 5 0.46 -10.99 -6.19
CA ILE A 5 0.47 -10.02 -5.11
C ILE A 5 -0.25 -8.77 -5.58
N GLU A 6 -1.12 -8.23 -4.74
CA GLU A 6 -1.84 -6.98 -4.96
C GLU A 6 -1.70 -6.13 -3.71
N VAL A 7 -1.31 -4.86 -3.87
CA VAL A 7 -1.04 -3.96 -2.74
C VAL A 7 -1.92 -2.72 -2.86
N VAL A 8 -2.74 -2.46 -1.85
CA VAL A 8 -3.46 -1.20 -1.70
C VAL A 8 -2.74 -0.30 -0.71
N ILE A 9 -2.48 0.93 -1.14
CA ILE A 9 -1.82 1.98 -0.35
C ILE A 9 -2.73 3.20 -0.22
N GLY A 10 -2.47 4.00 0.82
CA GLY A 10 -3.20 5.23 1.08
C GLY A 10 -3.12 5.67 2.53
N PRO A 11 -3.56 6.89 2.86
CA PRO A 11 -3.52 7.41 4.21
C PRO A 11 -4.41 6.60 5.19
N ASN A 12 -4.20 6.81 6.49
CA ASN A 12 -5.04 6.17 7.50
C ASN A 12 -6.47 6.72 7.45
N GLY A 13 -7.46 5.83 7.56
CA GLY A 13 -8.88 6.19 7.46
C GLY A 13 -9.45 6.25 6.04
N TYR A 14 -8.65 6.01 4.99
CA TYR A 14 -9.11 6.07 3.59
C TYR A 14 -9.76 4.77 3.07
N GLY A 15 -10.05 3.79 3.95
CA GLY A 15 -10.82 2.60 3.57
C GLY A 15 -10.01 1.41 3.05
N LYS A 16 -8.69 1.35 3.27
CA LYS A 16 -7.83 0.22 2.84
C LYS A 16 -8.32 -1.15 3.33
N THR A 17 -8.66 -1.25 4.62
CA THR A 17 -9.21 -2.50 5.19
C THR A 17 -10.57 -2.85 4.58
N THR A 18 -11.41 -1.83 4.30
CA THR A 18 -12.68 -2.01 3.59
C THR A 18 -12.46 -2.52 2.17
N TYR A 19 -11.42 -2.06 1.47
CA TYR A 19 -11.03 -2.57 0.17
C TYR A 19 -10.68 -4.05 0.24
N LEU A 20 -9.86 -4.49 1.20
CA LEU A 20 -9.54 -5.91 1.39
C LEU A 20 -10.79 -6.76 1.63
N GLU A 21 -11.71 -6.30 2.49
CA GLU A 21 -12.97 -7.01 2.75
C GLU A 21 -13.92 -7.05 1.53
N ASN A 22 -13.93 -5.99 0.72
CA ASN A 22 -14.66 -5.99 -0.55
C ASN A 22 -14.05 -7.01 -1.52
N LYS A 23 -12.72 -7.03 -1.66
CA LYS A 23 -11.99 -7.96 -2.53
C LYS A 23 -12.20 -9.41 -2.11
N ARG A 24 -12.13 -9.70 -0.80
CA ARG A 24 -12.49 -11.00 -0.24
C ARG A 24 -13.91 -11.43 -0.65
N ARG A 25 -14.88 -10.54 -0.51
CA ARG A 25 -16.28 -10.83 -0.91
C ARG A 25 -16.44 -11.03 -2.40
N GLU A 26 -15.67 -10.30 -3.22
CA GLU A 26 -15.64 -10.46 -4.67
C GLU A 26 -15.11 -11.85 -5.05
N LEU A 27 -13.99 -12.29 -4.47
CA LEU A 27 -13.43 -13.63 -4.70
C LEU A 27 -14.45 -14.73 -4.40
N ILE A 28 -15.17 -14.61 -3.28
CA ILE A 28 -16.22 -15.58 -2.91
C ILE A 28 -17.36 -15.58 -3.95
N LYS A 29 -17.76 -14.40 -4.44
CA LYS A 29 -18.83 -14.29 -5.45
C LYS A 29 -18.44 -14.90 -6.79
N ILE A 30 -17.16 -14.83 -7.18
CA ILE A 30 -16.67 -15.44 -8.43
C ILE A 30 -16.36 -16.94 -8.30
N GLY A 31 -16.65 -17.53 -7.14
CA GLY A 31 -16.59 -18.98 -6.92
C GLY A 31 -15.36 -19.47 -6.16
N ILE A 32 -14.50 -18.59 -5.66
CA ILE A 32 -13.43 -18.99 -4.73
C ILE A 32 -14.07 -19.40 -3.41
N ASP A 33 -13.71 -20.58 -2.93
CA ASP A 33 -14.23 -21.06 -1.67
C ASP A 33 -13.69 -20.22 -0.51
N SER A 34 -14.57 -19.76 0.38
CA SER A 34 -14.16 -19.08 1.63
C SER A 34 -13.13 -19.88 2.44
N ARG A 35 -13.12 -21.21 2.27
CA ARG A 35 -12.18 -22.15 2.90
C ARG A 35 -10.77 -22.04 2.35
N GLU A 36 -10.56 -21.44 1.19
CA GLU A 36 -9.23 -21.18 0.59
C GLU A 36 -8.66 -19.82 1.01
N ILE A 37 -9.45 -19.02 1.72
CA ILE A 37 -9.09 -17.67 2.16
C ILE A 37 -8.59 -17.69 3.61
N LEU A 38 -7.55 -16.91 3.88
CA LEU A 38 -7.08 -16.56 5.21
C LEU A 38 -6.95 -15.04 5.32
N PHE A 39 -7.51 -14.47 6.38
CA PHE A 39 -7.41 -13.03 6.65
C PHE A 39 -6.61 -12.79 7.93
N LEU A 40 -5.47 -12.12 7.81
CA LEU A 40 -4.63 -11.72 8.94
C LEU A 40 -4.86 -10.24 9.25
N PRO A 41 -5.45 -9.91 10.41
CA PRO A 41 -5.75 -8.55 10.79
C PRO A 41 -4.50 -7.79 11.27
N SER A 42 -4.63 -6.47 11.34
CA SER A 42 -3.55 -5.56 11.79
C SER A 42 -3.16 -5.69 13.26
N GLU A 43 -4.04 -6.25 14.09
CA GLU A 43 -3.77 -6.52 15.49
C GLU A 43 -4.10 -7.99 15.81
N ILE A 44 -3.13 -8.68 16.44
CA ILE A 44 -3.27 -10.08 16.84
C ILE A 44 -3.30 -10.13 18.36
N LYS A 45 -4.43 -10.60 18.89
CA LYS A 45 -4.66 -10.76 20.32
C LYS A 45 -4.61 -12.22 20.71
N LEU A 46 -4.38 -12.48 21.98
CA LEU A 46 -4.67 -13.78 22.57
C LEU A 46 -6.11 -13.81 23.04
N LEU A 47 -6.70 -15.00 23.09
CA LEU A 47 -8.12 -15.14 23.38
C LEU A 47 -8.54 -14.58 24.76
N ASP A 48 -7.65 -14.60 25.74
CA ASP A 48 -7.92 -14.03 27.07
C ASP A 48 -7.68 -12.51 27.17
N GLU A 49 -7.09 -11.91 26.12
CA GLU A 49 -7.00 -10.46 25.95
C GLU A 49 -8.30 -9.87 25.36
N VAL A 50 -9.25 -10.72 24.95
CA VAL A 50 -10.51 -10.35 24.32
C VAL A 50 -11.67 -10.65 25.28
N LYS A 51 -12.60 -9.70 25.49
CA LYS A 51 -13.81 -9.95 26.28
C LYS A 51 -14.74 -10.91 25.54
N ASP A 52 -15.44 -11.79 26.27
CA ASP A 52 -16.34 -12.84 25.73
C ASP A 52 -17.44 -12.38 24.74
N SER A 53 -17.67 -11.06 24.61
CA SER A 53 -18.65 -10.44 23.72
C SER A 53 -18.04 -9.79 22.46
N VAL A 54 -16.73 -9.91 22.22
CA VAL A 54 -15.99 -9.17 21.19
C VAL A 54 -15.56 -10.11 20.05
N ASP A 55 -15.43 -9.55 18.84
CA ASP A 55 -14.99 -10.24 17.63
C ASP A 55 -13.70 -11.04 17.84
N THR A 56 -13.81 -12.37 17.82
CA THR A 56 -12.68 -13.28 18.04
C THR A 56 -11.82 -13.50 16.81
N SER A 57 -12.16 -12.93 15.65
CA SER A 57 -11.40 -13.10 14.39
C SER A 57 -9.96 -12.59 14.48
N GLN A 58 -9.69 -11.69 15.43
CA GLN A 58 -8.36 -11.14 15.71
C GLN A 58 -7.53 -12.00 16.67
N THR A 59 -8.08 -13.10 17.18
CA THR A 59 -7.37 -13.97 18.11
C THR A 59 -6.45 -14.93 17.38
N MET A 60 -5.28 -15.18 17.95
CA MET A 60 -4.34 -16.16 17.43
C MET A 60 -4.96 -17.56 17.39
N GLU A 61 -5.77 -17.92 18.39
CA GLU A 61 -6.51 -19.18 18.47
C GLU A 61 -7.49 -19.36 17.29
N TYR A 62 -8.22 -18.31 16.92
CA TYR A 62 -9.11 -18.33 15.76
C TYR A 62 -8.34 -18.53 14.46
N LEU A 63 -7.30 -17.72 14.24
CA LEU A 63 -6.47 -17.79 13.03
C LEU A 63 -5.78 -19.15 12.91
N MET A 64 -5.35 -19.73 14.03
CA MET A 64 -4.76 -21.06 14.05
C MET A 64 -5.77 -22.14 13.72
N SER A 65 -6.99 -22.05 14.25
CA SER A 65 -8.07 -22.94 13.86
C SER A 65 -8.31 -22.88 12.35
N GLU A 66 -8.40 -21.69 11.77
CA GLU A 66 -8.62 -21.51 10.32
C GLU A 66 -7.50 -22.13 9.48
N MET A 67 -6.25 -22.00 9.91
CA MET A 67 -5.10 -22.56 9.19
C MET A 67 -5.03 -24.09 9.28
N LEU A 68 -5.56 -24.68 10.36
CA LEU A 68 -5.57 -26.13 10.58
C LEU A 68 -6.79 -26.82 9.95
N GLU A 69 -7.78 -26.08 9.45
CA GLU A 69 -8.94 -26.68 8.82
C GLU A 69 -8.55 -27.52 7.59
N THR A 70 -9.12 -28.72 7.51
CA THR A 70 -8.98 -29.61 6.36
C THR A 70 -10.35 -29.84 5.73
N PRO A 71 -10.44 -30.22 4.44
CA PRO A 71 -11.73 -30.55 3.83
C PRO A 71 -12.53 -31.58 4.63
N ALA A 72 -11.86 -32.60 5.20
CA ALA A 72 -12.48 -33.62 6.03
C ALA A 72 -13.00 -33.07 7.37
N TYR A 73 -12.26 -32.18 8.02
CA TYR A 73 -12.72 -31.51 9.25
C TYR A 73 -13.98 -30.68 8.99
N ILE A 74 -13.97 -29.93 7.89
CA ILE A 74 -15.08 -29.04 7.53
C ILE A 74 -16.34 -29.84 7.22
N LEU A 75 -16.21 -30.93 6.45
CA LEU A 75 -17.33 -31.85 6.18
C LEU A 75 -17.95 -32.37 7.48
N LYS A 76 -17.14 -32.86 8.42
CA LYS A 76 -17.65 -33.36 9.71
C LYS A 76 -18.33 -32.28 10.55
N ARG A 77 -17.84 -31.05 10.49
CA ARG A 77 -18.47 -29.90 11.18
C ARG A 77 -19.82 -29.57 10.57
N GLU A 78 -19.94 -29.61 9.25
CA GLU A 78 -21.22 -29.41 8.55
C GLU A 78 -22.21 -30.52 8.89
N GLU A 79 -21.77 -31.78 8.86
CA GLU A 79 -22.59 -32.94 9.28
C GLU A 79 -23.12 -32.79 10.71
N LEU A 80 -22.27 -32.35 11.65
CA LEU A 80 -22.67 -32.08 13.04
C LEU A 80 -23.75 -30.98 13.12
N PHE A 81 -23.59 -29.89 12.38
CA PHE A 81 -24.57 -28.81 12.37
C PHE A 81 -25.89 -29.22 11.72
N ASP A 82 -25.85 -30.05 10.68
CA ASP A 82 -27.05 -30.61 10.06
C ASP A 82 -27.78 -31.57 11.00
N GLU A 83 -27.05 -32.38 11.78
CA GLU A 83 -27.63 -33.25 12.81
C GLU A 83 -28.31 -32.42 13.92
N LEU A 84 -27.67 -31.34 14.36
CA LEU A 84 -28.24 -30.42 15.33
C LEU A 84 -29.52 -29.75 14.80
N ASP A 85 -29.52 -29.29 13.55
CA ASP A 85 -30.68 -28.65 12.91
C ASP A 85 -31.86 -29.62 12.80
N LYS A 86 -31.60 -30.90 12.50
CA LYS A 86 -32.62 -31.98 12.53
C LYS A 86 -33.17 -32.18 13.94
N ALA A 87 -32.30 -32.21 14.96
CA ALA A 87 -32.72 -32.36 16.35
C ALA A 87 -33.60 -31.18 16.82
N ILE A 88 -33.23 -29.95 16.46
CA ILE A 88 -34.04 -28.74 16.76
C ILE A 88 -35.42 -28.86 16.10
N SER A 89 -35.45 -29.20 14.82
CA SER A 89 -36.69 -29.31 14.04
C SER A 89 -37.65 -30.38 14.60
N ALA A 90 -37.10 -31.51 15.04
CA ALA A 90 -37.88 -32.59 15.64
C ALA A 90 -38.50 -32.21 17.01
N ASN A 91 -37.88 -31.29 17.75
CA ASN A 91 -38.30 -30.92 19.10
C ASN A 91 -39.10 -29.61 19.19
N VAL A 92 -39.06 -28.77 18.15
CA VAL A 92 -39.66 -27.43 18.19
C VAL A 92 -41.15 -27.45 18.56
N ALA A 93 -41.91 -28.40 17.99
CA ALA A 93 -43.35 -28.51 18.24
C ALA A 93 -43.66 -28.90 19.69
N SER A 94 -42.88 -29.80 20.28
CA SER A 94 -43.05 -30.23 21.68
C SER A 94 -42.74 -29.09 22.65
N LEU A 95 -41.62 -28.40 22.43
CA LEU A 95 -41.20 -27.29 23.28
C LEU A 95 -42.13 -26.08 23.16
N ASN A 96 -42.64 -25.81 21.97
CA ASN A 96 -43.66 -24.79 21.75
C ASN A 96 -44.93 -25.07 22.58
N ARG A 97 -45.41 -26.32 22.62
CA ARG A 97 -46.58 -26.68 23.46
C ARG A 97 -46.33 -26.41 24.94
N ILE A 98 -45.16 -26.83 25.44
CA ILE A 98 -44.77 -26.58 26.84
C ILE A 98 -44.74 -25.08 27.14
N LEU A 99 -44.19 -24.27 26.24
CA LEU A 99 -44.17 -22.82 26.41
C LEU A 99 -45.58 -22.22 26.34
N ASP A 100 -46.42 -22.67 25.42
CA ASP A 100 -47.80 -22.20 25.26
C ASP A 100 -48.62 -22.48 26.54
N GLU A 101 -48.43 -23.65 27.18
CA GLU A 101 -49.04 -23.98 28.48
C GLU A 101 -48.61 -23.01 29.59
N VAL A 102 -47.31 -22.66 29.65
CA VAL A 102 -46.78 -21.72 30.65
C VAL A 102 -47.28 -20.29 30.40
N LEU A 103 -47.34 -19.86 29.14
CA LEU A 103 -47.82 -18.52 28.76
C LEU A 103 -49.32 -18.35 29.02
N ALA A 104 -50.11 -19.42 28.85
CA ALA A 104 -51.55 -19.42 29.11
C ALA A 104 -51.89 -19.06 30.56
N LEU A 105 -51.02 -19.38 31.54
CA LEU A 105 -51.22 -19.03 32.96
C LEU A 105 -51.40 -17.53 33.19
N ASN A 106 -50.79 -16.70 32.34
CA ASN A 106 -50.85 -15.25 32.42
C ASN A 106 -51.58 -14.61 31.21
N GLY A 107 -52.37 -15.39 30.47
CA GLY A 107 -53.14 -14.91 29.31
C GLY A 107 -52.27 -14.41 28.14
N SER A 108 -51.00 -14.80 28.09
CA SER A 108 -50.06 -14.39 27.05
C SER A 108 -50.02 -15.40 25.90
N ALA A 109 -49.66 -14.95 24.70
CA ALA A 109 -49.47 -15.80 23.53
C ALA A 109 -48.03 -15.69 23.02
N ARG A 110 -47.56 -16.77 22.39
CA ARG A 110 -46.22 -16.86 21.82
C ARG A 110 -46.11 -16.04 20.52
N ALA A 111 -44.98 -15.34 20.34
CA ALA A 111 -44.72 -14.50 19.15
C ALA A 111 -43.98 -15.23 18.00
N GLY A 112 -43.43 -16.41 18.26
CA GLY A 112 -42.65 -17.20 17.28
C GLY A 112 -42.12 -18.50 17.90
N ASP A 113 -41.36 -19.29 17.17
CA ASP A 113 -40.81 -20.55 17.69
C ASP A 113 -39.85 -20.32 18.87
N PHE A 114 -40.01 -21.15 19.91
CA PHE A 114 -39.21 -21.04 21.13
C PHE A 114 -37.72 -21.28 20.86
N ILE A 115 -37.41 -22.19 19.93
CA ILE A 115 -36.05 -22.45 19.46
C ILE A 115 -36.02 -22.50 17.94
N ALA A 116 -34.88 -22.14 17.35
CA ALA A 116 -34.63 -22.26 15.92
C ALA A 116 -33.12 -22.44 15.66
N PRO A 117 -32.72 -23.02 14.52
CA PRO A 117 -31.32 -23.03 14.09
C PRO A 117 -30.74 -21.62 14.00
N ASN A 118 -29.54 -21.42 14.53
CA ASN A 118 -28.81 -20.15 14.42
C ASN A 118 -27.71 -20.23 13.36
N ALA A 119 -28.11 -20.35 12.09
CA ALA A 119 -27.18 -20.49 10.96
C ALA A 119 -26.17 -19.33 10.85
N LYS A 120 -26.50 -18.13 11.39
CA LYS A 120 -25.66 -16.94 11.28
C LYS A 120 -24.60 -16.78 12.39
N LYS A 121 -24.76 -17.47 13.54
CA LYS A 121 -23.85 -17.32 14.70
C LYS A 121 -23.37 -18.65 15.29
N ARG A 122 -23.50 -19.77 14.56
CA ARG A 122 -22.99 -21.08 14.99
C ARG A 122 -21.47 -21.20 14.75
N SER A 123 -20.72 -21.56 15.79
CA SER A 123 -19.27 -21.79 15.75
C SER A 123 -18.85 -22.80 16.82
N ILE A 124 -17.72 -23.48 16.59
CA ILE A 124 -17.08 -24.30 17.61
C ILE A 124 -16.23 -23.36 18.48
N LYS A 125 -16.54 -23.29 19.77
CA LYS A 125 -15.72 -22.53 20.72
C LYS A 125 -14.47 -23.32 21.11
N TYR A 126 -13.33 -22.63 21.10
CA TYR A 126 -12.02 -23.14 21.56
C TYR A 126 -11.53 -24.44 20.88
N PRO A 127 -11.50 -24.51 19.54
CA PRO A 127 -10.97 -25.69 18.83
C PRO A 127 -9.47 -25.91 19.04
N VAL A 128 -8.74 -24.86 19.44
CA VAL A 128 -7.31 -24.87 19.68
C VAL A 128 -7.01 -24.23 21.03
N VAL A 129 -6.08 -24.81 21.77
CA VAL A 129 -5.49 -24.21 22.97
C VAL A 129 -4.03 -23.93 22.67
N ILE A 130 -3.64 -22.67 22.86
CA ILE A 130 -2.24 -22.25 22.68
C ILE A 130 -1.58 -22.20 24.06
N ASN A 131 -0.38 -22.77 24.18
CA ASN A 131 0.43 -22.54 25.37
C ASN A 131 0.93 -21.08 25.35
N GLN A 132 0.23 -20.22 26.09
CA GLN A 132 0.45 -18.78 26.02
C GLN A 132 1.73 -18.31 26.72
N LYS A 133 2.41 -19.16 27.49
CA LYS A 133 3.54 -18.73 28.33
C LYS A 133 4.63 -18.07 27.49
N ASP A 134 5.11 -18.74 26.45
CA ASP A 134 6.16 -18.19 25.59
C ASP A 134 5.65 -17.00 24.75
N ILE A 135 4.38 -17.00 24.34
CA ILE A 135 3.82 -15.95 23.49
C ILE A 135 3.56 -14.65 24.26
N LYS A 136 3.18 -14.74 25.53
CA LYS A 136 3.00 -13.58 26.40
C LYS A 136 4.30 -13.07 26.96
N GLU A 137 5.13 -13.97 27.49
CA GLU A 137 6.32 -13.59 28.24
C GLU A 137 7.51 -13.29 27.32
N LYS A 138 7.56 -13.86 26.11
CA LYS A 138 8.75 -13.81 25.24
C LYS A 138 8.51 -13.25 23.83
N MET A 139 7.27 -13.04 23.41
CA MET A 139 6.97 -12.58 22.05
C MET A 139 6.27 -11.21 22.01
N GLY A 140 6.93 -10.24 21.37
CA GLY A 140 6.30 -8.98 21.00
C GLY A 140 5.30 -9.16 19.84
N SER A 141 4.41 -8.19 19.65
CA SER A 141 3.38 -8.18 18.59
C SER A 141 3.96 -8.36 17.17
N GLY A 142 5.10 -7.74 16.85
CA GLY A 142 5.78 -7.98 15.57
C GLY A 142 6.26 -9.42 15.38
N GLN A 143 6.70 -10.10 16.44
CA GLN A 143 7.07 -11.52 16.38
C GLN A 143 5.85 -12.43 16.26
N ARG A 144 4.69 -12.04 16.81
CA ARG A 144 3.42 -12.76 16.62
C ARG A 144 2.99 -12.73 15.15
N MET A 145 3.09 -11.57 14.49
CA MET A 145 2.82 -11.46 13.04
C MET A 145 3.77 -12.34 12.21
N GLN A 146 5.07 -12.32 12.51
CA GLN A 146 6.05 -13.21 11.88
C GLN A 146 5.67 -14.69 12.00
N LEU A 147 5.24 -15.10 13.20
CA LEU A 147 4.82 -16.46 13.44
C LEU A 147 3.59 -16.84 12.61
N LEU A 148 2.58 -15.96 12.53
CA LEU A 148 1.40 -16.19 11.71
C LEU A 148 1.71 -16.26 10.22
N LEU A 149 2.61 -15.41 9.70
CA LEU A 149 3.03 -15.48 8.30
C LEU A 149 3.71 -16.83 7.99
N LYS A 150 4.52 -17.35 8.92
CA LYS A 150 5.11 -18.68 8.80
C LYS A 150 4.06 -19.79 8.82
N PHE A 151 3.03 -19.66 9.63
CA PHE A 151 1.92 -20.61 9.63
C PHE A 151 1.06 -20.51 8.36
N ALA A 152 0.80 -19.30 7.87
CA ALA A 152 0.11 -19.07 6.61
C ALA A 152 0.84 -19.75 5.44
N ALA A 153 2.18 -19.72 5.44
CA ALA A 153 3.00 -20.39 4.44
C ALA A 153 2.84 -21.93 4.45
N ASN A 154 2.58 -22.51 5.62
CA ASN A 154 2.33 -23.95 5.78
C ASN A 154 0.84 -24.32 5.66
N SER A 155 -0.05 -23.33 5.59
CA SER A 155 -1.48 -23.57 5.45
C SER A 155 -1.86 -23.98 4.02
N LYS A 156 -2.97 -24.71 3.89
CA LYS A 156 -3.57 -25.07 2.58
C LYS A 156 -4.39 -23.93 1.95
N LYS A 157 -4.36 -22.73 2.54
CA LYS A 157 -5.09 -21.56 2.06
C LYS A 157 -4.30 -20.91 0.92
N ASP A 158 -4.96 -20.64 -0.20
CA ASP A 158 -4.32 -20.10 -1.40
C ASP A 158 -4.43 -18.59 -1.49
N HIS A 159 -5.41 -17.99 -0.83
CA HIS A 159 -5.65 -16.54 -0.81
C HIS A 159 -5.38 -15.95 0.58
N ILE A 160 -4.33 -15.14 0.69
CA ILE A 160 -3.88 -14.57 1.97
C ILE A 160 -4.11 -13.06 1.96
N PHE A 161 -4.90 -12.55 2.89
CA PHE A 161 -5.14 -11.12 3.09
C PHE A 161 -4.36 -10.63 4.30
N LEU A 162 -3.62 -9.53 4.16
CA LEU A 162 -2.78 -8.93 5.19
C LEU A 162 -3.18 -7.46 5.39
N ASP A 163 -3.73 -7.14 6.56
CA ASP A 163 -4.06 -5.77 6.95
C ASP A 163 -2.95 -5.20 7.84
N GLU A 164 -2.24 -4.17 7.38
CA GLU A 164 -1.12 -3.49 8.07
C GLU A 164 -0.11 -4.43 8.75
N PRO A 165 0.53 -5.38 8.02
CA PRO A 165 1.49 -6.33 8.60
C PRO A 165 2.72 -5.67 9.25
N GLU A 166 2.95 -4.38 9.00
CA GLU A 166 3.98 -3.54 9.60
C GLU A 166 3.65 -2.98 10.99
N LYS A 167 2.37 -2.92 11.40
CA LYS A 167 1.85 -2.03 12.47
C LYS A 167 2.59 -2.10 13.81
N TYR A 168 3.18 -3.24 14.11
CA TYR A 168 4.01 -3.44 15.31
C TYR A 168 5.38 -4.08 15.03
N SER A 169 5.80 -4.03 13.77
CA SER A 169 7.09 -4.53 13.34
C SER A 169 8.13 -3.42 13.47
N HIS A 170 9.06 -3.57 14.41
CA HIS A 170 10.27 -2.74 14.43
C HIS A 170 10.98 -2.80 13.07
N PRO A 171 11.66 -1.74 12.59
CA PRO A 171 12.31 -1.73 11.28
C PRO A 171 13.23 -2.92 10.99
N SER A 172 13.84 -3.52 12.02
CA SER A 172 14.67 -4.74 11.88
C SER A 172 13.86 -6.00 11.54
N LEU A 173 12.60 -6.09 11.98
CA LEU A 173 11.69 -7.20 11.69
C LEU A 173 11.00 -7.04 10.34
N LEU A 174 10.90 -5.81 9.82
CA LEU A 174 10.20 -5.52 8.56
C LEU A 174 10.81 -6.27 7.37
N ASN A 175 12.14 -6.43 7.34
CA ASN A 175 12.82 -7.26 6.32
C ASN A 175 12.34 -8.72 6.37
N GLY A 176 12.16 -9.26 7.58
CA GLY A 176 11.60 -10.59 7.77
C GLY A 176 10.15 -10.67 7.30
N THR A 177 9.37 -9.60 7.51
CA THR A 177 7.96 -9.52 7.09
C THR A 177 7.86 -9.52 5.58
N ALA A 178 8.64 -8.66 4.91
CA ALA A 178 8.73 -8.60 3.46
C ALA A 178 9.18 -9.95 2.87
N LYS A 179 10.23 -10.56 3.44
CA LYS A 179 10.69 -11.88 3.00
C LYS A 179 9.59 -12.95 3.14
N ALA A 180 8.91 -13.00 4.27
CA ALA A 180 7.85 -13.98 4.48
C ALA A 180 6.69 -13.77 3.49
N ILE A 181 6.36 -12.54 3.14
CA ILE A 181 5.36 -12.21 2.12
C ILE A 181 5.82 -12.67 0.73
N ASN A 182 7.06 -12.36 0.33
CA ASN A 182 7.60 -12.81 -0.95
C ASN A 182 7.66 -14.35 -1.02
N ASP A 183 8.01 -15.03 0.08
CA ASP A 183 8.00 -16.50 0.18
C ASP A 183 6.57 -17.06 -0.02
N LEU A 184 5.52 -16.39 0.50
CA LEU A 184 4.13 -16.78 0.25
C LEU A 184 3.81 -16.72 -1.25
N VAL A 185 4.14 -15.61 -1.92
CA VAL A 185 3.92 -15.44 -3.36
C VAL A 185 4.71 -16.49 -4.16
N ALA A 186 5.98 -16.69 -3.82
CA ALA A 186 6.83 -17.69 -4.45
C ALA A 186 6.30 -19.12 -4.28
N SER A 187 5.59 -19.40 -3.18
CA SER A 187 4.92 -20.69 -2.95
C SER A 187 3.65 -20.91 -3.77
N GLY A 188 3.24 -19.94 -4.60
CA GLY A 188 2.06 -20.02 -5.47
C GLY A 188 0.80 -19.40 -4.87
N LYS A 189 0.90 -18.74 -3.71
CA LYS A 189 -0.26 -18.10 -3.06
C LYS A 189 -0.57 -16.73 -3.67
N SER A 190 -1.83 -16.34 -3.60
CA SER A 190 -2.29 -15.00 -3.97
C SER A 190 -2.38 -14.13 -2.71
N VAL A 191 -1.58 -13.07 -2.64
CA VAL A 191 -1.43 -12.23 -1.45
C VAL A 191 -2.03 -10.84 -1.69
N TYR A 192 -2.90 -10.38 -0.81
CA TYR A 192 -3.54 -9.07 -0.87
C TYR A 192 -3.15 -8.26 0.35
N ILE A 193 -2.61 -7.06 0.17
CA ILE A 193 -2.01 -6.29 1.26
C ILE A 193 -2.60 -4.90 1.33
N ALA A 194 -3.03 -4.48 2.52
CA ALA A 194 -3.26 -3.09 2.86
C ALA A 194 -2.11 -2.58 3.72
N THR A 195 -1.46 -1.49 3.32
CA THR A 195 -0.30 -0.97 4.05
C THR A 195 -0.22 0.56 3.96
N HIS A 196 0.38 1.17 4.97
CA HIS A 196 0.78 2.58 4.98
C HIS A 196 2.32 2.72 4.98
N SER A 197 3.06 1.62 4.77
CA SER A 197 4.52 1.58 4.88
C SER A 197 5.19 1.59 3.51
N PRO A 198 5.74 2.73 3.04
CA PRO A 198 6.54 2.76 1.82
C PRO A 198 7.74 1.81 1.90
N LYS A 199 8.32 1.67 3.09
CA LYS A 199 9.46 0.78 3.32
C LYS A 199 9.09 -0.68 3.08
N LEU A 200 7.92 -1.13 3.52
CA LEU A 200 7.45 -2.49 3.27
C LEU A 200 7.29 -2.71 1.77
N VAL A 201 6.53 -1.83 1.09
CA VAL A 201 6.26 -1.93 -0.35
C VAL A 201 7.56 -1.97 -1.17
N SER A 202 8.55 -1.17 -0.80
CA SER A 202 9.86 -1.14 -1.46
C SER A 202 10.69 -2.42 -1.33
N MET A 203 10.33 -3.32 -0.41
CA MET A 203 11.00 -4.60 -0.17
C MET A 203 10.24 -5.79 -0.76
N LEU A 204 9.04 -5.57 -1.29
CA LEU A 204 8.24 -6.62 -1.92
C LEU A 204 8.67 -6.83 -3.36
N ASP A 205 8.64 -8.09 -3.81
CA ASP A 205 8.89 -8.46 -5.19
C ASP A 205 7.60 -8.26 -6.01
N ILE A 206 7.19 -6.99 -6.17
CA ILE A 206 5.92 -6.59 -6.79
C ILE A 206 6.12 -5.91 -8.14
N ASN A 207 5.16 -6.08 -9.04
CA ASN A 207 5.05 -5.21 -10.20
C ASN A 207 4.33 -3.91 -9.81
N PHE A 208 4.78 -2.76 -10.29
CA PHE A 208 4.08 -1.50 -9.95
C PHE A 208 2.66 -1.42 -10.51
N LYS A 209 2.29 -2.24 -11.51
CA LYS A 209 0.89 -2.38 -11.96
C LYS A 209 -0.02 -3.05 -10.94
N ASP A 210 0.54 -3.74 -9.95
CA ASP A 210 -0.22 -4.44 -8.91
C ASP A 210 -0.45 -3.56 -7.67
N ILE A 211 0.00 -2.30 -7.72
CA ILE A 211 -0.26 -1.29 -6.70
C ILE A 211 -1.60 -0.59 -7.03
N ARG A 212 -2.44 -0.42 -6.01
CA ARG A 212 -3.67 0.38 -6.04
C ARG A 212 -3.56 1.52 -5.05
N ILE A 213 -3.94 2.72 -5.46
CA ILE A 213 -3.77 3.94 -4.66
C ILE A 213 -5.14 4.48 -4.26
N ILE A 214 -5.36 4.69 -2.96
CA ILE A 214 -6.54 5.38 -2.43
C ILE A 214 -6.07 6.64 -1.70
N ASN A 215 -6.09 7.78 -2.40
CA ASN A 215 -5.58 9.07 -1.90
C ASN A 215 -6.61 10.21 -1.97
N ASP A 216 -7.89 9.89 -2.18
CA ASP A 216 -8.97 10.88 -2.21
C ASP A 216 -10.25 10.42 -1.49
N ASN A 217 -11.22 11.33 -1.38
CA ASN A 217 -12.48 11.10 -0.69
C ASN A 217 -13.46 10.18 -1.44
N SER A 218 -13.17 9.79 -2.69
CA SER A 218 -14.01 8.82 -3.40
C SER A 218 -13.85 7.41 -2.83
N HIS A 219 -12.74 7.16 -2.11
CA HIS A 219 -12.32 5.84 -1.65
C HIS A 219 -12.18 4.81 -2.78
N ALA A 220 -12.14 5.26 -4.03
CA ALA A 220 -11.95 4.40 -5.18
C ALA A 220 -10.45 4.10 -5.37
N PRO A 221 -10.09 2.83 -5.57
CA PRO A 221 -8.72 2.46 -5.90
C PRO A 221 -8.35 2.95 -7.29
N LYS A 222 -7.22 3.67 -7.40
CA LYS A 222 -6.63 4.09 -8.67
C LYS A 222 -5.55 3.13 -9.12
N GLU A 223 -5.48 2.90 -10.42
CA GLU A 223 -4.37 2.19 -11.06
C GLU A 223 -3.32 3.19 -11.54
N ILE A 224 -2.08 2.72 -11.68
CA ILE A 224 -0.98 3.55 -12.21
C ILE A 224 -0.99 3.45 -13.74
N ASP A 225 -1.49 4.49 -14.41
CA ASP A 225 -1.59 4.55 -15.86
C ASP A 225 -0.27 4.99 -16.52
N PHE A 226 0.65 4.03 -16.67
CA PHE A 226 1.95 4.28 -17.32
C PHE A 226 1.80 4.63 -18.81
N ASP A 227 0.86 4.00 -19.51
CA ASP A 227 0.66 4.23 -20.94
C ASP A 227 0.08 5.62 -21.21
N GLY A 228 -0.91 6.04 -20.42
CA GLY A 228 -1.47 7.39 -20.46
C GLY A 228 -0.39 8.45 -20.21
N ALA A 229 0.46 8.25 -19.20
CA ALA A 229 1.56 9.18 -18.90
C ALA A 229 2.54 9.33 -20.08
N VAL A 230 2.93 8.21 -20.71
CA VAL A 230 3.83 8.22 -21.88
C VAL A 230 3.17 8.92 -23.07
N VAL A 231 1.90 8.62 -23.34
CA VAL A 231 1.15 9.24 -24.45
C VAL A 231 0.98 10.74 -24.26
N GLU A 232 0.67 11.19 -23.05
CA GLU A 232 0.47 12.60 -22.74
C GLU A 232 1.78 13.40 -22.88
N ALA A 233 2.85 12.93 -22.24
CA ALA A 233 4.14 13.60 -22.32
C ALA A 233 4.76 13.53 -23.72
N GLY A 234 4.58 12.42 -24.43
CA GLY A 234 5.08 12.20 -25.79
C GLY A 234 4.50 13.15 -26.85
N LYS A 235 3.34 13.77 -26.60
CA LYS A 235 2.75 14.80 -27.50
C LYS A 235 3.56 16.08 -27.54
N LEU A 236 4.31 16.39 -26.47
CA LEU A 236 4.98 17.68 -26.29
C LEU A 236 6.50 17.56 -26.37
N VAL A 237 7.05 16.42 -25.95
CA VAL A 237 8.50 16.18 -25.95
C VAL A 237 8.97 15.69 -27.32
N PRO A 238 10.07 16.22 -27.87
CA PRO A 238 10.64 15.74 -29.14
C PRO A 238 11.39 14.41 -28.95
N VAL A 239 10.65 13.33 -28.65
CA VAL A 239 11.20 12.00 -28.28
C VAL A 239 12.23 11.48 -29.30
N GLY A 240 11.98 11.68 -30.60
CA GLY A 240 12.88 11.25 -31.67
C GLY A 240 14.30 11.87 -31.59
N SER A 241 14.43 13.06 -31.03
CA SER A 241 15.69 13.78 -30.87
C SER A 241 16.39 13.51 -29.53
N LEU A 242 15.76 12.76 -28.62
CA LEU A 242 16.34 12.50 -27.31
C LEU A 242 17.51 11.50 -27.36
N PRO A 243 18.45 11.59 -26.41
CA PRO A 243 19.43 10.54 -26.14
C PRO A 243 18.75 9.19 -25.81
N ALA A 244 19.41 8.08 -26.14
CA ALA A 244 18.85 6.73 -25.96
C ALA A 244 18.45 6.43 -24.50
N ASN A 245 19.20 6.96 -23.53
CA ASN A 245 18.92 6.84 -22.11
C ASN A 245 17.67 7.59 -21.64
N CYS A 246 17.21 8.62 -22.37
CA CYS A 246 15.96 9.32 -22.09
C CYS A 246 14.81 8.74 -22.92
N LYS A 247 15.07 8.33 -24.18
CA LYS A 247 14.06 7.72 -25.07
C LYS A 247 13.32 6.54 -24.44
N ARG A 248 14.01 5.70 -23.67
CA ARG A 248 13.40 4.54 -22.98
C ARG A 248 12.25 4.89 -22.03
N TYR A 249 12.18 6.11 -21.50
CA TYR A 249 11.03 6.55 -20.70
C TYR A 249 9.76 6.77 -21.53
N TYR A 250 9.86 6.77 -22.86
CA TYR A 250 8.79 7.12 -23.79
C TYR A 250 8.45 6.01 -24.80
N VAL A 251 9.07 4.84 -24.71
CA VAL A 251 8.86 3.74 -25.68
C VAL A 251 7.47 3.13 -25.52
N SER A 252 7.07 2.85 -24.27
CA SER A 252 5.76 2.30 -23.89
C SER A 252 5.57 2.48 -22.37
N GLY A 253 4.35 2.31 -21.86
CA GLY A 253 4.10 2.28 -20.43
C GLY A 253 4.91 1.20 -19.71
N ASP A 254 5.09 0.02 -20.33
CA ASP A 254 5.95 -1.04 -19.79
C ASP A 254 7.42 -0.61 -19.67
N SER A 255 7.96 0.08 -20.67
CA SER A 255 9.35 0.55 -20.64
C SER A 255 9.54 1.66 -19.59
N PHE A 256 8.54 2.54 -19.43
CA PHE A 256 8.54 3.55 -18.39
C PHE A 256 8.48 2.92 -16.99
N ARG A 257 7.56 1.98 -16.76
CA ARG A 257 7.46 1.20 -15.53
C ARG A 257 8.77 0.52 -15.19
N GLU A 258 9.39 -0.18 -16.14
CA GLU A 258 10.69 -0.82 -15.91
C GLU A 258 11.78 0.18 -15.53
N CYS A 259 11.75 1.39 -16.09
CA CYS A 259 12.68 2.44 -15.68
C CYS A 259 12.43 2.89 -14.23
N LEU A 260 11.18 2.96 -13.79
CA LEU A 260 10.83 3.24 -12.40
C LEU A 260 11.30 2.13 -11.47
N GLU A 261 10.95 0.87 -11.77
CA GLU A 261 11.33 -0.31 -10.98
C GLU A 261 12.86 -0.47 -10.87
N LYS A 262 13.63 -0.17 -11.93
CA LYS A 262 15.08 -0.38 -11.93
C LYS A 262 15.89 0.80 -11.38
N ARG A 263 15.40 2.05 -11.48
CA ARG A 263 16.20 3.25 -11.14
C ARG A 263 15.58 4.17 -10.10
N HIS A 264 14.28 4.06 -9.92
CA HIS A 264 13.51 4.99 -9.08
C HIS A 264 12.70 4.28 -8.02
N ALA A 265 12.86 2.96 -7.81
CA ALA A 265 11.92 2.16 -7.03
C ALA A 265 11.62 2.74 -5.64
N ARG A 266 12.65 3.10 -4.87
CA ARG A 266 12.45 3.68 -3.53
C ARG A 266 11.83 5.09 -3.58
N PRO A 267 12.42 6.09 -4.27
CA PRO A 267 11.82 7.41 -4.36
C PRO A 267 10.40 7.40 -4.94
N PHE A 268 10.16 6.56 -5.95
CA PHE A 268 8.85 6.41 -6.55
C PHE A 268 7.85 5.84 -5.55
N VAL A 269 8.16 4.72 -4.88
CA VAL A 269 7.26 4.15 -3.87
C VAL A 269 6.99 5.18 -2.76
N GLU A 270 8.02 5.85 -2.23
CA GLU A 270 7.86 6.91 -1.22
C GLU A 270 6.94 8.05 -1.68
N SER A 271 7.08 8.47 -2.94
CA SER A 271 6.24 9.53 -3.52
C SER A 271 4.76 9.18 -3.59
N LEU A 272 4.41 7.89 -3.70
CA LEU A 272 3.01 7.46 -3.69
C LEU A 272 2.33 7.61 -2.33
N PHE A 273 3.10 7.77 -1.25
CA PHE A 273 2.60 8.01 0.11
C PHE A 273 2.68 9.48 0.54
N SER A 274 3.42 10.31 -0.20
CA SER A 274 3.65 11.71 0.14
C SER A 274 2.45 12.58 -0.21
N LYS A 275 2.24 13.67 0.53
CA LYS A 275 1.24 14.68 0.14
C LYS A 275 1.70 15.53 -1.04
N HIS A 276 3.02 15.80 -1.10
CA HIS A 276 3.62 16.60 -2.15
C HIS A 276 4.90 15.94 -2.71
N VAL A 277 5.16 16.10 -4.01
CA VAL A 277 6.34 15.53 -4.68
C VAL A 277 7.15 16.63 -5.37
N TYR A 278 8.42 16.78 -5.03
CA TYR A 278 9.32 17.67 -5.76
C TYR A 278 10.05 16.90 -6.86
N LEU A 279 9.81 17.29 -8.11
CA LEU A 279 10.49 16.74 -9.28
C LEU A 279 11.72 17.58 -9.62
N CYS A 280 12.86 16.93 -9.80
CA CYS A 280 14.09 17.59 -10.17
C CYS A 280 14.92 16.79 -11.18
N GLU A 281 15.96 17.39 -11.75
CA GLU A 281 16.79 16.71 -12.74
C GLU A 281 17.76 15.72 -12.09
N GLY A 282 18.44 16.15 -11.03
CA GLY A 282 19.55 15.40 -10.43
C GLY A 282 19.81 15.70 -8.96
N ALA A 283 20.98 15.25 -8.49
CA ALA A 283 21.34 15.27 -7.07
C ALA A 283 21.59 16.67 -6.51
N ASN A 284 22.16 17.58 -7.31
CA ASN A 284 22.39 18.97 -6.86
C ASN A 284 21.07 19.70 -6.60
N ASP A 285 20.06 19.48 -7.45
CA ASP A 285 18.73 20.06 -7.28
C ASP A 285 18.00 19.52 -6.04
N GLU A 286 18.16 18.22 -5.75
CA GLU A 286 17.61 17.61 -4.54
C GLU A 286 18.23 18.25 -3.29
N ILE A 287 19.54 18.49 -3.29
CA ILE A 287 20.23 19.21 -2.20
C ILE A 287 19.66 20.61 -2.06
N PHE A 288 19.50 21.33 -3.18
CA PHE A 288 18.89 22.65 -3.19
C PHE A 288 17.46 22.64 -2.62
N ILE A 289 16.60 21.73 -3.07
CA ILE A 289 15.21 21.63 -2.59
C ILE A 289 15.18 21.39 -1.08
N ILE A 290 15.95 20.44 -0.57
CA ILE A 290 15.99 20.13 0.86
C ILE A 290 16.43 21.35 1.66
N GLU A 291 17.44 22.08 1.19
CA GLU A 291 17.93 23.27 1.86
C GLU A 291 16.96 24.45 1.77
N ALA A 292 16.30 24.64 0.62
CA ALA A 292 15.25 25.63 0.44
C ALA A 292 14.09 25.39 1.42
N LEU A 293 13.64 24.15 1.55
CA LEU A 293 12.62 23.78 2.52
C LEU A 293 13.09 23.98 3.97
N ARG A 294 14.37 23.75 4.26
CA ARG A 294 14.97 24.02 5.59
C ARG A 294 14.93 25.51 5.93
N GLN A 295 15.38 26.37 5.02
CA GLN A 295 15.48 27.81 5.28
C GLN A 295 14.12 28.52 5.24
N LEU A 296 13.20 28.05 4.39
CA LEU A 296 11.89 28.68 4.16
C LEU A 296 10.75 28.05 4.97
N GLY A 297 11.05 27.04 5.80
CA GLY A 297 10.14 26.48 6.79
C GLY A 297 9.23 25.34 6.31
N GLY A 298 9.59 24.64 5.23
CA GLY A 298 8.89 23.47 4.71
C GLY A 298 9.55 22.11 5.03
N TYR A 299 10.64 22.08 5.81
CA TYR A 299 11.43 20.85 6.03
C TYR A 299 10.67 19.69 6.69
N TYR A 300 9.65 19.99 7.50
CA TYR A 300 8.85 18.98 8.19
C TYR A 300 7.52 18.67 7.48
N ASP A 301 7.33 19.20 6.27
CA ASP A 301 6.16 18.90 5.46
C ASP A 301 6.20 17.43 4.99
N ASP A 302 5.04 16.91 4.61
CA ASP A 302 4.90 15.53 4.12
C ASP A 302 5.19 15.49 2.61
N TYR A 303 6.48 15.36 2.28
CA TYR A 303 6.96 15.39 0.91
C TYR A 303 7.96 14.28 0.57
N SER A 304 8.15 14.09 -0.73
CA SER A 304 9.28 13.34 -1.29
C SER A 304 9.97 14.14 -2.39
N VAL A 305 11.24 13.85 -2.63
CA VAL A 305 11.99 14.40 -3.77
C VAL A 305 12.30 13.28 -4.75
N VAL A 306 11.89 13.45 -6.00
CA VAL A 306 12.08 12.49 -7.08
C VAL A 306 12.98 13.08 -8.15
N LYS A 307 14.23 12.60 -8.15
CA LYS A 307 15.20 12.86 -9.22
C LYS A 307 14.78 12.11 -10.47
N THR A 308 14.58 12.81 -11.56
CA THR A 308 14.15 12.24 -12.85
C THR A 308 15.31 11.78 -13.72
N TRP A 309 16.56 12.03 -13.28
CA TRP A 309 17.80 11.74 -13.99
C TRP A 309 17.84 12.37 -15.39
N GLY A 310 17.52 13.65 -15.43
CA GLY A 310 17.64 14.53 -16.60
C GLY A 310 16.33 15.21 -17.00
N LYS A 311 16.41 16.50 -17.32
CA LYS A 311 15.29 17.33 -17.77
C LYS A 311 14.33 16.68 -18.77
N PRO A 312 14.79 15.97 -19.82
CA PRO A 312 13.88 15.39 -20.80
C PRO A 312 12.92 14.32 -20.23
N ASN A 313 13.18 13.79 -19.04
CA ASN A 313 12.31 12.79 -18.40
C ASN A 313 11.23 13.44 -17.53
N ILE A 314 11.44 14.67 -17.01
CA ILE A 314 10.48 15.37 -16.14
C ILE A 314 9.03 15.33 -16.69
N PRO A 315 8.78 15.61 -17.99
CA PRO A 315 7.42 15.60 -18.53
C PRO A 315 6.62 14.31 -18.30
N VAL A 316 7.25 13.12 -18.38
CA VAL A 316 6.52 11.86 -18.18
C VAL A 316 6.16 11.62 -16.71
N PHE A 317 6.99 12.11 -15.78
CA PHE A 317 6.67 12.10 -14.35
C PHE A 317 5.54 13.07 -14.02
N ILE A 318 5.53 14.28 -14.61
CA ILE A 318 4.43 15.23 -14.44
C ILE A 318 3.10 14.59 -14.87
N ALA A 319 3.06 13.98 -16.06
CA ALA A 319 1.85 13.33 -16.56
C ALA A 319 1.39 12.19 -15.63
N LEU A 320 2.34 11.41 -15.10
CA LEU A 320 2.06 10.34 -14.15
C LEU A 320 1.42 10.85 -12.85
N TYR A 321 2.04 11.83 -12.17
CA TYR A 321 1.52 12.34 -10.89
C TYR A 321 0.20 13.09 -11.05
N LYS A 322 0.00 13.80 -12.17
CA LYS A 322 -1.31 14.38 -12.52
C LYS A 322 -2.39 13.30 -12.61
N GLY A 323 -2.13 12.19 -13.31
CA GLY A 323 -3.07 11.07 -13.42
C GLY A 323 -3.39 10.42 -12.06
N LEU A 324 -2.43 10.41 -11.13
CA LEU A 324 -2.60 9.87 -9.78
C LEU A 324 -3.25 10.85 -8.79
N ASN A 325 -3.45 12.12 -9.19
CA ASN A 325 -3.89 13.20 -8.30
C ASN A 325 -2.96 13.36 -7.08
N VAL A 326 -1.65 13.29 -7.32
CA VAL A 326 -0.62 13.60 -6.33
C VAL A 326 -0.12 15.00 -6.62
N ASP A 327 -0.06 15.85 -5.60
CA ASP A 327 0.43 17.22 -5.76
C ASP A 327 1.95 17.23 -5.94
N PHE A 328 2.47 18.14 -6.76
CA PHE A 328 3.88 18.18 -7.09
C PHE A 328 4.34 19.57 -7.50
N SER A 329 5.65 19.78 -7.44
CA SER A 329 6.34 20.96 -7.94
C SER A 329 7.56 20.55 -8.75
N VAL A 330 8.02 21.42 -9.65
CA VAL A 330 9.12 21.10 -10.58
C VAL A 330 10.25 22.09 -10.44
N VAL A 331 11.46 21.60 -10.27
CA VAL A 331 12.70 22.38 -10.20
C VAL A 331 13.63 21.94 -11.32
N PHE A 332 14.07 22.85 -12.19
CA PHE A 332 14.94 22.50 -13.31
C PHE A 332 15.77 23.68 -13.84
N ASP A 333 16.84 23.36 -14.55
CA ASP A 333 17.71 24.34 -15.20
C ASP A 333 17.15 24.73 -16.57
N VAL A 334 17.12 26.03 -16.88
CA VAL A 334 16.67 26.51 -18.19
C VAL A 334 17.63 26.07 -19.30
N ASP A 335 18.93 25.94 -19.01
CA ASP A 335 20.01 25.78 -19.98
C ASP A 335 20.00 26.86 -21.07
N ASP A 336 20.70 26.61 -22.17
CA ASP A 336 20.68 27.47 -23.36
C ASP A 336 19.37 27.28 -24.15
N GLU A 337 18.39 28.16 -23.89
CA GLU A 337 17.10 28.21 -24.59
C GLU A 337 17.20 28.48 -26.10
N GLN A 338 18.36 28.87 -26.62
CA GLN A 338 18.53 29.04 -28.07
C GLN A 338 18.77 27.69 -28.76
N LYS A 339 19.13 26.64 -28.00
CA LYS A 339 19.45 25.32 -28.55
C LYS A 339 18.29 24.33 -28.38
N SER A 340 17.94 23.66 -29.48
CA SER A 340 17.16 22.43 -29.44
C SER A 340 18.05 21.28 -28.92
N PRO A 341 17.59 20.43 -27.99
CA PRO A 341 16.20 20.25 -27.58
C PRO A 341 15.75 21.06 -26.33
N HIS A 342 16.63 21.84 -25.68
CA HIS A 342 16.34 22.51 -24.41
C HIS A 342 15.06 23.35 -24.48
N ASN A 343 14.91 24.21 -25.49
CA ASN A 343 13.71 25.04 -25.65
C ASN A 343 12.39 24.24 -25.74
N LYS A 344 12.39 23.13 -26.47
CA LYS A 344 11.21 22.27 -26.63
C LYS A 344 10.87 21.53 -25.34
N VAL A 345 11.89 21.09 -24.61
CA VAL A 345 11.69 20.39 -23.33
C VAL A 345 11.21 21.37 -22.25
N ASN A 346 11.82 22.55 -22.12
CA ASN A 346 11.36 23.60 -21.20
C ASN A 346 9.90 23.96 -21.49
N LEU A 347 9.54 24.15 -22.76
CA LEU A 347 8.16 24.42 -23.17
C LEU A 347 7.20 23.27 -22.80
N ALA A 348 7.64 22.01 -22.95
CA ALA A 348 6.84 20.85 -22.57
C ALA A 348 6.59 20.81 -21.05
N ILE A 349 7.63 21.07 -20.24
CA ILE A 349 7.53 21.15 -18.78
C ILE A 349 6.55 22.27 -18.38
N ARG A 350 6.77 23.50 -18.87
CA ARG A 350 5.90 24.66 -18.57
C ARG A 350 4.43 24.43 -18.93
N LYS A 351 4.16 23.73 -20.04
CA LYS A 351 2.78 23.37 -20.43
C LYS A 351 2.16 22.33 -19.51
N LEU A 352 2.92 21.29 -19.17
CA LEU A 352 2.43 20.18 -18.35
C LEU A 352 2.32 20.55 -16.88
N VAL A 353 3.16 21.43 -16.35
CA VAL A 353 3.14 21.86 -14.94
C VAL A 353 1.98 22.81 -14.61
N SER A 354 1.28 23.34 -15.63
CA SER A 354 0.18 24.29 -15.44
C SER A 354 -0.75 23.91 -14.27
N GLY A 355 -0.91 24.83 -13.32
CA GLY A 355 -1.64 24.65 -12.06
C GLY A 355 -0.78 24.30 -10.85
N HIS A 356 0.53 24.11 -11.02
CA HIS A 356 1.49 23.74 -9.96
C HIS A 356 2.70 24.68 -9.93
N THR A 357 3.48 24.64 -8.85
CA THR A 357 4.69 25.45 -8.67
C THR A 357 5.83 24.96 -9.58
N VAL A 358 6.54 25.91 -10.17
CA VAL A 358 7.73 25.68 -11.00
C VAL A 358 8.83 26.65 -10.62
N VAL A 359 10.03 26.12 -10.37
CA VAL A 359 11.25 26.88 -10.11
C VAL A 359 12.22 26.63 -11.26
N GLU A 360 12.62 27.71 -11.91
CA GLU A 360 13.52 27.68 -13.06
C GLU A 360 14.80 28.42 -12.72
N PHE A 361 15.95 27.81 -12.97
CA PHE A 361 17.24 28.48 -12.83
C PHE A 361 17.77 28.92 -14.20
N ASP A 362 18.03 30.21 -14.38
CA ASP A 362 18.50 30.77 -15.65
C ASP A 362 19.96 31.25 -15.57
N PRO A 363 20.93 30.57 -16.22
CA PRO A 363 20.78 29.38 -17.05
C PRO A 363 20.80 28.05 -16.25
N ASN A 364 21.31 28.06 -15.02
CA ASN A 364 21.42 26.88 -14.15
C ASN A 364 21.53 27.27 -12.67
N LEU A 365 21.27 26.28 -11.80
CA LEU A 365 21.32 26.40 -10.35
C LEU A 365 22.59 27.10 -9.86
N GLU A 366 23.77 26.64 -10.28
CA GLU A 366 25.04 27.17 -9.75
C GLU A 366 25.22 28.65 -10.05
N THR A 367 24.77 29.11 -11.22
CA THR A 367 24.88 30.51 -11.62
C THR A 367 23.93 31.39 -10.80
N GLU A 368 22.69 30.95 -10.61
CA GLU A 368 21.66 31.70 -9.87
C GLU A 368 21.98 31.85 -8.39
N ILE A 369 22.56 30.82 -7.77
CA ILE A 369 22.97 30.87 -6.35
C ILE A 369 24.39 31.45 -6.17
N GLY A 370 25.07 31.84 -7.25
CA GLY A 370 26.44 32.35 -7.22
C GLY A 370 27.49 31.34 -6.77
N TYR A 371 27.22 30.04 -6.90
CA TYR A 371 28.14 28.96 -6.54
C TYR A 371 29.22 28.81 -7.62
N LYS A 372 30.45 29.16 -7.26
CA LYS A 372 31.61 28.96 -8.15
C LYS A 372 32.13 27.55 -7.97
N ILE A 373 31.97 26.72 -8.99
CA ILE A 373 32.56 25.38 -9.03
C ILE A 373 34.09 25.51 -8.89
N THR A 374 34.62 25.21 -7.71
CA THR A 374 36.06 25.21 -7.46
C THR A 374 36.64 23.83 -7.74
N GLY A 375 37.33 23.68 -8.88
CA GLY A 375 38.02 22.43 -9.27
C GLY A 375 37.37 21.71 -10.45
N ALA A 376 37.92 20.54 -10.81
CA ALA A 376 37.53 19.80 -12.02
C ALA A 376 36.18 19.06 -11.92
N ASN A 377 35.50 19.08 -10.77
CA ASN A 377 34.31 18.27 -10.53
C ASN A 377 33.07 19.14 -10.24
N LYS A 378 32.20 19.28 -11.25
CA LYS A 378 30.83 19.80 -11.15
C LYS A 378 29.92 19.03 -10.16
N GLY A 379 30.39 17.91 -9.62
CA GLY A 379 29.64 17.01 -8.73
C GLY A 379 30.08 17.05 -7.27
N ASP A 380 30.76 18.10 -6.81
CA ASP A 380 31.08 18.25 -5.39
C ASP A 380 29.85 18.70 -4.60
N SER A 381 29.02 17.71 -4.23
CA SER A 381 27.79 17.91 -3.47
C SER A 381 28.01 18.49 -2.07
N LEU A 382 29.18 18.24 -1.46
CA LEU A 382 29.48 18.74 -0.12
C LEU A 382 29.79 20.24 -0.17
N ALA A 383 30.60 20.67 -1.13
CA ALA A 383 30.89 22.08 -1.33
C ALA A 383 29.65 22.90 -1.74
N LEU A 384 28.72 22.30 -2.50
CA LEU A 384 27.42 22.92 -2.79
C LEU A 384 26.58 23.08 -1.52
N LEU A 385 26.51 22.05 -0.67
CA LEU A 385 25.79 22.12 0.59
C LEU A 385 26.36 23.23 1.49
N ASP A 386 27.68 23.25 1.71
CA ASP A 386 28.36 24.28 2.52
C ASP A 386 28.06 25.71 2.00
N HIS A 387 28.00 25.88 0.68
CA HIS A 387 27.64 27.16 0.06
C HIS A 387 26.20 27.54 0.34
N LEU A 388 25.25 26.60 0.21
CA LEU A 388 23.84 26.84 0.49
C LEU A 388 23.57 27.10 1.97
N GLU A 389 24.31 26.47 2.91
CA GLU A 389 24.18 26.76 4.33
C GLU A 389 24.69 28.16 4.70
N GLY A 390 25.71 28.63 3.98
CA GLY A 390 26.29 29.97 4.15
C GLY A 390 25.52 31.09 3.43
N THR A 391 24.59 30.76 2.53
CA THR A 391 23.83 31.71 1.73
C THR A 391 22.33 31.59 2.00
N GLY A 392 21.63 32.72 2.14
CA GLY A 392 20.18 32.71 2.25
C GLY A 392 19.54 32.38 0.90
N ILE A 393 18.61 31.44 0.88
CA ILE A 393 17.81 31.13 -0.30
C ILE A 393 16.72 32.18 -0.48
N ASP A 394 16.68 32.79 -1.66
CA ASP A 394 15.66 33.79 -2.03
C ASP A 394 14.28 33.12 -2.12
N VAL A 395 13.25 33.79 -1.59
CA VAL A 395 11.85 33.35 -1.61
C VAL A 395 11.34 33.12 -3.04
N LYS A 396 11.92 33.78 -4.05
CA LYS A 396 11.59 33.52 -5.46
C LYS A 396 11.87 32.07 -5.90
N PHE A 397 12.72 31.34 -5.16
CA PHE A 397 13.06 29.95 -5.41
C PHE A 397 12.40 28.99 -4.41
N ASP A 398 11.40 29.44 -3.65
CA ASP A 398 10.60 28.55 -2.80
C ASP A 398 9.89 27.52 -3.68
N PRO A 399 10.16 26.21 -3.50
CA PRO A 399 9.59 25.19 -4.37
C PRO A 399 8.15 24.82 -3.99
N ARG A 400 7.59 25.33 -2.89
CA ARG A 400 6.29 24.92 -2.33
C ARG A 400 5.06 25.35 -3.12
#